data_AF-A2QQV1-F1
#
_entry.id   AF-A2QQV1-F1
#
_cell.length_a   1.000
_cell.length_b   1.000
_cell.length_c   1.000
_cell.angle_alpha   90.00
_cell.angle_beta   90.00
_cell.angle_gamma   90.00
#
_symmetry.space_group_name_H-M   'P 1'
#
loop_
_entity.id
_entity.type
_entity.pdbx_description
1 polymer ?
#
loop_
_entity_poly.entity_id
_entity_poly.type
_entity_poly.pdbx_seq_one_letter_code
_entity_poly.pdbx_strand_id
1 'polypeptide(L)'
;RASNVLPARELVKLAAPRQIPIHYISTAGVLPANAAGTDSVVAQSVAAHPPPSDGSQGYIASRWVCEQLLHAATTQLHIPTTIHRFVPARSSPEESTIPALQHFLTFIDSLALKPDFSGTKGHFEMIPVHRAADSLASALIQEPAADKSVAPRFVHHECPVRIDIGEMERFMEQERGDTPLPTIPLLKWIGQMKRNGLEYFVTSQVLVMGDGEGLESRR
;
A
#
# COMPACT_ATOMS: atom_id res chain seq x y z
N ARG A 1 15.94 -5.74 -2.06
CA ARG A 1 16.71 -5.76 -0.78
C ARG A 1 16.55 -7.12 -0.12
N ALA A 2 17.64 -7.75 0.34
CA ALA A 2 17.60 -9.07 0.98
C ALA A 2 16.72 -9.09 2.25
N SER A 3 16.63 -7.97 2.96
CA SER A 3 15.83 -7.82 4.20
C SER A 3 14.35 -8.18 4.04
N ASN A 4 13.76 -8.01 2.85
CA ASN A 4 12.34 -8.31 2.62
C ASN A 4 12.13 -9.72 2.08
N VAL A 5 13.10 -10.26 1.35
CA VAL A 5 12.99 -11.55 0.64
C VAL A 5 13.42 -12.71 1.52
N LEU A 6 14.50 -12.55 2.30
CA LEU A 6 15.01 -13.63 3.16
C LEU A 6 13.99 -14.09 4.20
N PRO A 7 13.28 -13.20 4.94
CA PRO A 7 12.26 -13.64 5.88
C PRO A 7 11.14 -14.45 5.21
N ALA A 8 10.67 -14.04 4.03
CA ALA A 8 9.66 -14.79 3.28
C ALA A 8 10.15 -16.20 2.93
N ARG A 9 11.41 -16.33 2.51
CA ARG A 9 12.03 -17.64 2.23
C ARG A 9 12.11 -18.51 3.49
N GLU A 10 12.50 -17.95 4.62
CA GLU A 10 12.58 -18.72 5.87
C GLU A 10 11.18 -19.14 6.37
N LEU A 11 10.16 -18.30 6.21
CA LEU A 11 8.77 -18.66 6.50
C LEU A 11 8.27 -19.81 5.60
N VAL A 12 8.61 -19.81 4.32
CA VAL A 12 8.30 -20.94 3.40
C VAL A 12 8.95 -22.24 3.88
N LYS A 13 10.22 -22.20 4.30
CA LYS A 13 10.90 -23.39 4.84
C LYS A 13 10.23 -23.90 6.11
N LEU A 14 9.76 -23.01 6.99
CA LEU A 14 9.06 -23.39 8.22
C LEU A 14 7.67 -23.98 7.93
N ALA A 15 6.97 -23.47 6.92
CA ALA A 15 5.66 -23.95 6.52
C ALA A 15 5.71 -25.31 5.81
N ALA A 16 6.76 -25.56 5.01
CA ALA A 16 6.85 -26.71 4.11
C ALA A 16 6.57 -28.08 4.75
N PRO A 17 7.11 -28.45 5.93
CA PRO A 17 6.91 -29.79 6.49
C PRO A 17 5.45 -30.12 6.84
N ARG A 18 4.63 -29.09 7.08
CA ARG A 18 3.22 -29.24 7.49
C ARG A 18 2.25 -28.52 6.56
N GLN A 19 2.74 -27.99 5.44
CA GLN A 19 1.97 -27.21 4.47
C GLN A 19 1.14 -26.10 5.15
N ILE A 20 1.73 -25.42 6.14
CA ILE A 20 1.04 -24.36 6.89
C ILE A 20 0.66 -23.22 5.91
N PRO A 21 -0.61 -22.80 5.83
CA PRO A 21 -1.01 -21.71 4.96
C PRO A 21 -0.23 -20.42 5.22
N ILE A 22 0.18 -19.72 4.16
CA ILE A 22 0.87 -18.43 4.25
C ILE A 22 0.00 -17.34 3.62
N HIS A 23 -0.38 -16.37 4.44
CA HIS A 23 -0.96 -15.11 3.99
C HIS A 23 0.13 -14.07 3.84
N TYR A 24 0.27 -13.55 2.64
CA TYR A 24 1.25 -12.53 2.33
C TYR A 24 0.55 -11.26 1.87
N ILE A 25 0.68 -10.21 2.68
CA ILE A 25 0.31 -8.86 2.27
C ILE A 25 1.43 -8.41 1.32
N SER A 26 1.08 -8.07 0.09
CA SER A 26 1.94 -7.49 -0.96
C SER A 26 1.60 -6.00 -1.14
N THR A 27 1.66 -5.45 -2.35
CA THR A 27 1.35 -4.05 -2.66
C THR A 27 0.75 -3.90 -4.07
N ALA A 28 -0.06 -2.87 -4.33
CA ALA A 28 -0.48 -2.52 -5.68
C ALA A 28 0.69 -2.12 -6.60
N GLY A 29 1.80 -1.64 -6.04
CA GLY A 29 2.97 -1.23 -6.83
C GLY A 29 3.61 -2.33 -7.69
N VAL A 30 3.30 -3.62 -7.44
CA VAL A 30 3.75 -4.72 -8.32
C VAL A 30 2.89 -4.88 -9.58
N LEU A 31 1.73 -4.22 -9.64
CA LEU A 31 0.87 -4.23 -10.80
C LEU A 31 1.47 -3.33 -11.89
N PRO A 32 1.26 -3.65 -13.18
CA PRO A 32 1.64 -2.76 -14.28
C PRO A 32 1.00 -1.38 -14.11
N ALA A 33 1.72 -0.31 -14.46
CA ALA A 33 1.21 1.07 -14.35
C ALA A 33 -0.12 1.28 -15.09
N ASN A 34 -0.32 0.55 -16.19
CA ASN A 34 -1.50 0.61 -17.07
C ASN A 34 -2.71 -0.14 -16.49
N ALA A 35 -2.52 -0.88 -15.41
CA ALA A 35 -3.56 -1.65 -14.74
C ALA A 35 -4.37 -0.76 -13.76
N ALA A 36 -3.85 0.41 -13.39
CA ALA A 36 -4.61 1.40 -12.63
C ALA A 36 -5.69 2.02 -13.53
N GLY A 37 -6.96 1.65 -13.32
CA GLY A 37 -8.12 2.30 -13.97
C GLY A 37 -8.76 1.54 -15.14
N THR A 38 -8.31 0.32 -15.46
CA THR A 38 -9.03 -0.56 -16.41
C THR A 38 -9.80 -1.64 -15.64
N ASP A 39 -10.96 -2.05 -16.19
CA ASP A 39 -11.94 -2.97 -15.59
C ASP A 39 -11.30 -4.03 -14.68
N SER A 40 -11.58 -3.92 -13.37
CA SER A 40 -11.06 -4.76 -12.27
C SER A 40 -9.87 -5.60 -12.69
N VAL A 41 -8.64 -5.12 -12.45
CA VAL A 41 -7.45 -5.95 -12.56
C VAL A 41 -7.74 -7.24 -11.80
N VAL A 42 -8.00 -8.31 -12.56
CA VAL A 42 -8.36 -9.59 -11.98
C VAL A 42 -7.23 -9.94 -11.06
N ALA A 43 -7.55 -10.30 -9.81
CA ALA A 43 -6.53 -10.64 -8.83
C ALA A 43 -5.78 -11.88 -9.35
N GLN A 44 -4.60 -11.65 -9.91
CA GLN A 44 -3.81 -12.66 -10.60
C GLN A 44 -2.31 -12.46 -10.39
N SER A 45 -1.54 -13.44 -10.85
CA SER A 45 -0.09 -13.40 -10.81
C SER A 45 0.49 -12.26 -11.65
N VAL A 46 1.55 -11.63 -11.14
CA VAL A 46 2.32 -10.59 -11.84
C VAL A 46 3.64 -11.13 -12.39
N ALA A 47 3.80 -12.45 -12.51
CA ALA A 47 5.02 -13.09 -13.00
C ALA A 47 5.47 -12.58 -14.38
N ALA A 48 4.53 -12.23 -15.26
CA ALA A 48 4.80 -11.69 -16.59
C ALA A 48 5.24 -10.21 -16.60
N HIS A 49 5.22 -9.54 -15.45
CA HIS A 49 5.47 -8.11 -15.30
C HIS A 49 6.61 -7.85 -14.30
N PRO A 50 7.86 -8.24 -14.62
CA PRO A 50 8.99 -7.98 -13.75
C PRO A 50 9.26 -6.47 -13.64
N PRO A 51 9.62 -5.96 -12.45
CA PRO A 51 10.00 -4.56 -12.28
C PRO A 51 11.37 -4.26 -12.92
N PRO A 52 11.72 -2.98 -13.13
CA PRO A 52 13.02 -2.59 -13.70
C PRO A 52 14.21 -3.16 -12.94
N SER A 53 15.23 -3.59 -13.69
CA SER A 53 16.48 -4.16 -13.15
C SER A 53 17.53 -3.11 -12.76
N ASP A 54 17.31 -1.84 -13.10
CA ASP A 54 18.18 -0.70 -12.79
C ASP A 54 18.22 -0.33 -11.30
N GLY A 55 17.39 -0.97 -10.48
CA GLY A 55 17.31 -0.74 -9.03
C GLY A 55 16.46 0.46 -8.61
N SER A 56 15.89 1.20 -9.57
CA SER A 56 15.00 2.36 -9.32
C SER A 56 13.82 2.01 -8.42
N GLN A 57 13.30 0.78 -8.54
CA GLN A 57 12.11 0.30 -7.83
C GLN A 57 12.42 -0.86 -6.87
N GLY A 58 13.52 -0.75 -6.11
CA GLY A 58 14.00 -1.83 -5.25
C GLY A 58 13.02 -2.35 -4.18
N TYR A 59 12.06 -1.54 -3.73
CA TYR A 59 10.97 -1.99 -2.85
C TYR A 59 9.97 -2.87 -3.62
N ILE A 60 9.44 -2.39 -4.74
CA ILE A 60 8.51 -3.13 -5.61
C ILE A 60 9.15 -4.44 -6.07
N ALA A 61 10.42 -4.40 -6.51
CA ALA A 61 11.19 -5.58 -6.85
C ALA A 61 11.25 -6.61 -5.72
N SER A 62 11.42 -6.17 -4.48
CA SER A 62 11.41 -7.10 -3.34
C SER A 62 10.04 -7.75 -3.11
N ARG A 63 8.94 -7.01 -3.30
CA ARG A 63 7.58 -7.52 -3.12
C ARG A 63 7.21 -8.49 -4.24
N TRP A 64 7.56 -8.14 -5.48
CA TRP A 64 7.41 -9.01 -6.65
C TRP A 64 8.17 -10.33 -6.48
N VAL A 65 9.44 -10.29 -6.06
CA VAL A 65 10.23 -11.52 -5.81
C VAL A 65 9.58 -12.40 -4.74
N CYS A 66 9.03 -11.81 -3.66
CA CYS A 66 8.30 -12.59 -2.65
C CYS A 66 7.05 -13.26 -3.22
N GLU A 67 6.30 -12.60 -4.12
CA GLU A 67 5.16 -13.23 -4.79
C GLU A 67 5.59 -14.41 -5.67
N GLN A 68 6.70 -14.28 -6.40
CA GLN A 68 7.25 -15.39 -7.19
C GLN A 68 7.72 -16.56 -6.32
N LEU A 69 8.33 -16.26 -5.17
CA LEU A 69 8.77 -17.25 -4.19
C LEU A 69 7.58 -18.01 -3.59
N LEU A 70 6.49 -17.31 -3.26
CA LEU A 70 5.26 -17.94 -2.76
C LEU A 70 4.52 -18.72 -3.84
N HIS A 71 4.57 -18.26 -5.09
CA HIS A 71 4.07 -19.03 -6.23
C HIS A 71 4.80 -20.36 -6.39
N ALA A 72 6.13 -20.36 -6.32
CA ALA A 72 6.91 -21.59 -6.31
C ALA A 72 6.60 -22.46 -5.07
N ALA A 73 6.40 -21.85 -3.90
CA ALA A 73 6.02 -22.58 -2.68
C ALA A 73 4.68 -23.32 -2.84
N THR A 74 3.68 -22.71 -3.47
CA THR A 74 2.41 -23.39 -3.76
C THR A 74 2.54 -24.47 -4.82
N THR A 75 3.18 -24.15 -5.95
CA THR A 75 3.26 -25.10 -7.08
C THR A 75 4.18 -26.30 -6.81
N GLN A 76 5.27 -26.11 -6.07
CA GLN A 76 6.31 -27.13 -5.87
C GLN A 76 6.22 -27.81 -4.50
N LEU A 77 5.84 -27.06 -3.46
CA LEU A 77 5.79 -27.57 -2.08
C LEU A 77 4.36 -27.77 -1.57
N HIS A 78 3.35 -27.42 -2.38
CA HIS A 78 1.93 -27.53 -2.05
C HIS A 78 1.56 -26.76 -0.77
N ILE A 79 2.25 -25.65 -0.51
CA ILE A 79 1.91 -24.74 0.59
C ILE A 79 0.75 -23.86 0.10
N PRO A 80 -0.41 -23.86 0.79
CA PRO A 80 -1.49 -22.92 0.46
C PRO A 80 -1.00 -21.49 0.67
N THR A 81 -1.09 -20.65 -0.37
CA THR A 81 -0.69 -19.25 -0.26
C THR A 81 -1.79 -18.33 -0.73
N THR A 82 -2.01 -17.27 0.04
CA THR A 82 -2.93 -16.18 -0.30
C THR A 82 -2.15 -14.87 -0.33
N ILE A 83 -2.14 -14.21 -1.49
CA ILE A 83 -1.46 -12.95 -1.73
C ILE A 83 -2.50 -11.82 -1.73
N HIS A 84 -2.41 -10.94 -0.74
CA HIS A 84 -3.30 -9.80 -0.55
C HIS A 84 -2.65 -8.54 -1.13
N ARG A 85 -3.34 -7.82 -2.01
CA ARG A 85 -2.90 -6.49 -2.49
C ARG A 85 -3.97 -5.47 -2.15
N PHE A 86 -3.58 -4.41 -1.46
CA PHE A 86 -4.42 -3.24 -1.30
C PHE A 86 -4.26 -2.37 -2.55
N VAL A 87 -5.34 -2.17 -3.28
CA VAL A 87 -5.36 -1.52 -4.60
C VAL A 87 -6.25 -0.27 -4.59
N PRO A 88 -5.98 0.73 -5.43
CA PRO A 88 -6.88 1.86 -5.59
C PRO A 88 -8.31 1.39 -5.88
N ALA A 89 -9.30 1.96 -5.20
CA ALA A 89 -10.69 1.79 -5.60
C ALA A 89 -10.94 2.49 -6.94
N ARG A 90 -12.01 2.07 -7.65
CA ARG A 90 -12.43 2.68 -8.92
C ARG A 90 -12.82 4.15 -8.77
N SER A 91 -13.38 4.48 -7.62
CA SER A 91 -13.76 5.84 -7.26
C SER A 91 -13.38 6.10 -5.80
N SER A 92 -13.09 7.36 -5.51
CA SER A 92 -12.83 7.86 -4.17
C SER A 92 -13.90 8.87 -3.81
N PRO A 93 -15.05 8.42 -3.28
CA PRO A 93 -16.17 9.32 -2.98
C PRO A 93 -15.79 10.26 -1.82
N GLU A 94 -16.32 11.47 -1.86
CA GLU A 94 -16.09 12.49 -0.82
C GLU A 94 -16.42 11.98 0.59
N GLU A 95 -17.46 11.16 0.72
CA GLU A 95 -17.87 10.51 1.99
C GLU A 95 -16.74 9.68 2.64
N SER A 96 -15.81 9.16 1.83
CA SER A 96 -14.63 8.43 2.31
C SER A 96 -13.41 9.34 2.49
N THR A 97 -13.25 10.34 1.63
CA THR A 97 -12.07 11.22 1.58
C THR A 97 -12.11 12.35 2.61
N ILE A 98 -13.27 12.99 2.81
CA ILE A 98 -13.44 14.11 3.77
C ILE A 98 -13.07 13.70 5.21
N PRO A 99 -13.53 12.56 5.75
CA PRO A 99 -13.13 12.15 7.10
C PRO A 99 -11.62 11.95 7.24
N ALA A 100 -10.96 11.46 6.18
CA ALA A 100 -9.52 11.30 6.18
C ALA A 100 -8.83 12.68 6.22
N LEU A 101 -9.23 13.61 5.35
CA LEU A 101 -8.72 14.99 5.35
C LEU A 101 -8.92 15.69 6.70
N GLN A 102 -10.09 15.57 7.32
CA GLN A 102 -10.36 16.08 8.66
C GLN A 102 -9.43 15.45 9.70
N HIS A 103 -9.21 14.14 9.63
CA HIS A 103 -8.27 13.46 10.50
C HIS A 103 -6.84 14.00 10.33
N PHE A 104 -6.39 14.29 9.10
CA PHE A 104 -5.11 14.98 8.85
C PHE A 104 -5.04 16.35 9.53
N LEU A 105 -6.10 17.16 9.47
CA LEU A 105 -6.14 18.47 10.11
C LEU A 105 -6.02 18.38 11.63
N THR A 106 -6.60 17.36 12.26
CA THR A 106 -6.49 17.20 13.72
C THR A 106 -5.04 17.07 14.19
N PHE A 107 -4.15 16.50 13.37
CA PHE A 107 -2.71 16.47 13.66
C PHE A 107 -2.08 17.84 13.51
N ILE A 108 -2.48 18.64 12.52
CA ILE A 108 -1.95 20.00 12.32
C ILE A 108 -2.27 20.86 13.53
N ASP A 109 -3.50 20.79 14.01
CA ASP A 109 -3.95 21.57 15.16
C ASP A 109 -3.32 21.10 16.47
N SER A 110 -3.27 19.78 16.70
CA SER A 110 -2.71 19.22 17.94
C SER A 110 -1.19 19.35 18.03
N LEU A 111 -0.47 19.27 16.90
CA LEU A 111 0.99 19.39 16.88
C LEU A 111 1.47 20.82 16.66
N ALA A 112 0.59 21.73 16.22
CA ALA A 112 0.93 23.09 15.79
C ALA A 112 2.05 23.11 14.73
N LEU A 113 2.02 22.14 13.80
CA LEU A 113 2.99 21.95 12.72
C LEU A 113 2.24 21.62 11.44
N LYS A 114 2.76 22.05 10.28
CA LYS A 114 2.21 21.64 8.98
C LYS A 114 3.25 20.94 8.10
N PRO A 115 2.85 20.00 7.23
CA PRO A 115 3.73 19.45 6.23
C PRO A 115 4.18 20.52 5.23
N ASP A 116 5.43 20.42 4.80
CA ASP A 116 5.95 21.11 3.63
C ASP A 116 5.65 20.27 2.37
N PHE A 117 4.80 20.82 1.51
CA PHE A 117 4.43 20.23 0.22
C PHE A 117 5.19 20.84 -0.96
N SER A 118 6.07 21.83 -0.71
CA SER A 118 6.77 22.54 -1.77
C SER A 118 7.52 21.57 -2.69
N GLY A 119 7.31 21.73 -4.01
CA GLY A 119 7.91 20.87 -5.03
C GLY A 119 7.49 19.40 -4.97
N THR A 120 6.45 19.03 -4.20
CA THR A 120 5.96 17.66 -4.10
C THR A 120 4.60 17.52 -4.77
N LYS A 121 4.49 16.57 -5.71
CA LYS A 121 3.23 16.23 -6.38
C LYS A 121 2.90 14.77 -6.19
N GLY A 122 1.63 14.43 -6.39
CA GLY A 122 1.14 13.06 -6.37
C GLY A 122 0.07 12.84 -5.31
N HIS A 123 -0.07 11.59 -4.87
CA HIS A 123 -1.20 11.15 -4.06
C HIS A 123 -0.84 10.02 -3.09
N PHE A 124 -1.70 9.87 -2.09
CA PHE A 124 -1.74 8.74 -1.19
C PHE A 124 -3.01 7.95 -1.41
N GLU A 125 -2.91 6.63 -1.33
CA GLU A 125 -4.06 5.75 -1.24
C GLU A 125 -4.10 5.12 0.13
N MET A 126 -5.31 5.09 0.70
CA MET A 126 -5.49 4.74 2.09
C MET A 126 -6.80 4.00 2.31
N ILE A 127 -6.84 3.36 3.46
CA ILE A 127 -8.02 2.71 4.02
C ILE A 127 -7.94 2.86 5.55
N PRO A 128 -9.07 3.04 6.26
CA PRO A 128 -9.05 2.98 7.71
C PRO A 128 -8.46 1.65 8.20
N VAL A 129 -7.61 1.69 9.21
CA VAL A 129 -6.87 0.51 9.70
C VAL A 129 -7.81 -0.62 10.10
N HIS A 130 -8.93 -0.30 10.76
CA HIS A 130 -9.92 -1.31 11.15
C HIS A 130 -10.53 -2.01 9.92
N ARG A 131 -10.89 -1.27 8.86
CA ARG A 131 -11.43 -1.87 7.63
C ARG A 131 -10.41 -2.76 6.92
N ALA A 132 -9.13 -2.38 6.92
CA ALA A 132 -8.06 -3.22 6.38
C ALA A 132 -7.87 -4.50 7.20
N ALA A 133 -7.95 -4.41 8.53
CA ALA A 133 -7.87 -5.58 9.39
C ALA A 133 -9.07 -6.52 9.16
N ASP A 134 -10.28 -5.98 9.06
CA ASP A 134 -11.51 -6.74 8.82
C ASP A 134 -11.47 -7.44 7.45
N SER A 135 -10.96 -6.79 6.41
CA SER A 135 -10.86 -7.38 5.08
C SER A 135 -9.84 -8.53 5.03
N LEU A 136 -8.73 -8.40 5.75
CA LEU A 136 -7.74 -9.48 5.92
C LEU A 136 -8.32 -10.63 6.74
N ALA A 137 -8.98 -10.34 7.87
CA ALA A 137 -9.58 -11.35 8.74
C ALA A 137 -10.70 -12.12 8.04
N SER A 138 -11.55 -11.44 7.28
CA SER A 138 -12.60 -12.07 6.49
C SER A 138 -12.04 -13.04 5.45
N ALA A 139 -10.93 -12.66 4.80
CA ALA A 139 -10.26 -13.51 3.84
C ALA A 139 -9.61 -14.77 4.47
N LEU A 140 -9.24 -14.73 5.76
CA LEU A 140 -8.78 -15.90 6.51
C LEU A 140 -9.92 -16.89 6.81
N ILE A 141 -11.12 -16.38 7.13
CA ILE A 141 -12.28 -17.22 7.48
C ILE A 141 -12.92 -17.83 6.23
N GLN A 142 -12.92 -17.09 5.13
CA GLN A 142 -13.47 -17.51 3.84
C GLN A 142 -12.49 -18.36 3.02
N GLU A 143 -11.42 -18.86 3.62
CA GLU A 143 -10.55 -19.82 2.94
C GLU A 143 -11.34 -21.11 2.68
N PRO A 144 -11.58 -21.49 1.41
CA PRO A 144 -12.18 -22.77 1.12
C PRO A 144 -11.29 -23.88 1.69
N ALA A 145 -11.91 -24.87 2.34
CA ALA A 145 -11.21 -25.97 2.99
C ALA A 145 -10.16 -26.58 2.07
N ALA A 146 -8.87 -26.31 2.37
CA ALA A 146 -7.66 -26.80 1.72
C ALA A 146 -7.91 -27.47 0.36
N ASP A 147 -8.42 -26.71 -0.62
CA ASP A 147 -8.38 -27.20 -1.98
C ASP A 147 -6.90 -27.27 -2.33
N LYS A 148 -6.45 -28.39 -2.90
CA LYS A 148 -5.04 -28.57 -3.31
C LYS A 148 -4.79 -27.73 -4.56
N SER A 149 -5.01 -26.43 -4.44
CA SER A 149 -4.87 -25.46 -5.50
C SER A 149 -3.45 -25.53 -6.01
N VAL A 150 -3.32 -25.69 -7.32
CA VAL A 150 -2.04 -25.74 -8.02
C VAL A 150 -1.42 -24.33 -8.10
N ALA A 151 -2.15 -23.28 -7.71
CA ALA A 151 -1.69 -21.89 -7.77
C ALA A 151 -2.05 -21.07 -6.51
N PRO A 152 -1.29 -20.01 -6.20
CA PRO A 152 -1.66 -19.06 -5.15
C PRO A 152 -3.03 -18.42 -5.39
N ARG A 153 -3.76 -18.17 -4.31
CA ARG A 153 -4.93 -17.29 -4.33
C ARG A 153 -4.46 -15.83 -4.30
N PHE A 154 -5.05 -15.00 -5.14
CA PHE A 154 -4.82 -13.55 -5.11
C PHE A 154 -6.10 -12.84 -4.66
N VAL A 155 -5.96 -11.86 -3.77
CA VAL A 155 -7.07 -11.06 -3.24
C VAL A 155 -6.73 -9.59 -3.34
N HIS A 156 -7.56 -8.83 -4.03
CA HIS A 156 -7.47 -7.36 -4.08
C HIS A 156 -8.42 -6.75 -3.05
N HIS A 157 -7.90 -5.84 -2.23
CA HIS A 157 -8.65 -5.07 -1.24
C HIS A 157 -8.73 -3.63 -1.74
N GLU A 158 -9.92 -3.16 -2.08
CA GLU A 158 -10.08 -1.81 -2.61
C GLU A 158 -9.87 -0.75 -1.51
N CYS A 159 -9.08 0.27 -1.85
CA CYS A 159 -8.74 1.40 -0.98
C CYS A 159 -9.62 2.58 -1.39
N PRO A 160 -10.65 2.93 -0.59
CA PRO A 160 -11.64 3.91 -1.00
C PRO A 160 -11.12 5.35 -0.91
N VAL A 161 -10.05 5.58 -0.16
CA VAL A 161 -9.52 6.93 0.06
C VAL A 161 -8.31 7.16 -0.84
N ARG A 162 -8.42 8.17 -1.69
CA ARG A 162 -7.30 8.75 -2.42
C ARG A 162 -7.26 10.23 -2.10
N ILE A 163 -6.09 10.72 -1.69
CA ILE A 163 -5.87 12.15 -1.42
C ILE A 163 -4.69 12.60 -2.25
N ASP A 164 -4.95 13.53 -3.16
CA ASP A 164 -3.91 14.23 -3.90
C ASP A 164 -3.30 15.35 -3.02
N ILE A 165 -2.00 15.61 -3.16
CA ILE A 165 -1.32 16.64 -2.35
C ILE A 165 -1.99 18.01 -2.51
N GLY A 166 -2.32 18.39 -3.74
CA GLY A 166 -3.00 19.66 -4.01
C GLY A 166 -4.45 19.71 -3.52
N GLU A 167 -5.09 18.57 -3.24
CA GLU A 167 -6.38 18.53 -2.54
C GLU A 167 -6.18 18.80 -1.05
N MET A 168 -5.18 18.17 -0.43
CA MET A 168 -4.84 18.40 0.97
C MET A 168 -4.41 19.84 1.25
N GLU A 169 -3.63 20.47 0.36
CA GLU A 169 -3.29 21.89 0.45
C GLU A 169 -4.53 22.77 0.43
N ARG A 170 -5.40 22.59 -0.57
CA ARG A 170 -6.64 23.36 -0.70
C ARG A 170 -7.56 23.17 0.50
N PHE A 171 -7.72 21.94 0.99
CA PHE A 171 -8.55 21.65 2.16
C PHE A 171 -8.00 22.32 3.43
N MET A 172 -6.68 22.30 3.62
CA MET A 172 -6.03 22.98 4.74
C MET A 172 -6.22 24.51 4.69
N GLU A 173 -6.07 25.12 3.50
CA GLU A 173 -6.28 26.55 3.30
C GLU A 173 -7.74 26.95 3.56
N GLN A 174 -8.70 26.14 3.11
CA GLN A 174 -10.13 26.37 3.31
C GLN A 174 -10.53 26.33 4.79
N GLU A 175 -10.06 25.33 5.53
CA GLU A 175 -10.49 25.11 6.92
C GLU A 175 -9.73 25.99 7.93
N ARG A 176 -8.46 26.33 7.67
CA ARG A 176 -7.61 27.05 8.65
C ARG A 176 -7.21 28.46 8.24
N GLY A 177 -7.47 28.84 6.98
CA GLY A 177 -6.96 30.10 6.41
C GLY A 177 -5.44 30.18 6.43
N ASP A 178 -4.91 31.41 6.35
CA ASP A 178 -3.46 31.68 6.27
C ASP A 178 -2.76 31.71 7.63
N THR A 179 -3.17 30.84 8.57
CA THR A 179 -2.58 30.81 9.91
C THR A 179 -1.13 30.30 9.82
N PRO A 180 -0.11 31.12 10.17
CA PRO A 180 1.28 30.72 10.01
C PRO A 180 1.63 29.63 11.03
N LEU A 181 2.00 28.46 10.53
CA LEU A 181 2.54 27.36 11.32
C LEU A 181 3.94 26.98 10.82
N PRO A 182 4.86 26.56 11.71
CA PRO A 182 6.12 25.99 11.30
C PRO A 182 5.91 24.78 10.39
N THR A 183 6.67 24.73 9.29
CA THR A 183 6.64 23.64 8.32
C THR A 183 7.67 22.57 8.67
N ILE A 184 7.34 21.31 8.40
CA ILE A 184 8.29 20.19 8.49
C ILE A 184 8.25 19.32 7.23
N PRO A 185 9.35 18.64 6.87
CA PRO A 185 9.38 17.74 5.71
C PRO A 185 8.26 16.69 5.76
N LEU A 186 7.60 16.44 4.61
CA LEU A 186 6.47 15.52 4.49
C LEU A 186 6.71 14.13 5.10
N LEU A 187 7.90 13.55 4.92
CA LEU A 187 8.22 12.25 5.52
C LEU A 187 8.31 12.31 7.06
N LYS A 188 8.81 13.41 7.62
CA LYS A 188 8.80 13.65 9.07
C LYS A 188 7.38 13.86 9.57
N TRP A 189 6.55 14.55 8.81
CA TRP A 189 5.12 14.73 9.09
C TRP A 189 4.38 13.40 9.19
N ILE A 190 4.53 12.52 8.18
CA ILE A 190 3.97 11.16 8.22
C ILE A 190 4.45 10.39 9.44
N GLY A 191 5.73 10.55 9.82
CA GLY A 191 6.27 9.98 11.05
C GLY A 191 5.59 10.50 12.32
N GLN A 192 5.26 11.79 12.39
CA GLN A 192 4.53 12.37 13.51
C GLN A 192 3.10 11.84 13.58
N MET A 193 2.36 11.82 12.48
CA MET A 193 0.99 11.30 12.47
C MET A 193 0.94 9.85 12.95
N LYS A 194 1.85 8.99 12.45
CA LYS A 194 1.93 7.60 12.88
C LYS A 194 2.18 7.45 14.39
N ARG A 195 3.04 8.29 14.97
CA ARG A 195 3.31 8.28 16.43
C ARG A 195 2.13 8.77 17.25
N ASN A 196 1.29 9.63 16.69
CA ASN A 196 0.14 10.22 17.37
C ASN A 196 -1.18 9.51 17.03
N GLY A 197 -1.12 8.30 16.47
CA GLY A 197 -2.31 7.47 16.28
C GLY A 197 -3.04 7.65 14.96
N LEU A 198 -2.30 7.86 13.85
CA LEU A 198 -2.89 7.83 12.50
C LEU A 198 -3.76 6.58 12.30
N GLU A 199 -5.06 6.78 12.08
CA GLU A 199 -6.07 5.71 11.97
C GLU A 199 -6.21 5.15 10.55
N TYR A 200 -5.35 5.60 9.64
CA TYR A 200 -5.34 5.21 8.24
C TYR A 200 -4.09 4.42 7.89
N PHE A 201 -4.29 3.30 7.20
CA PHE A 201 -3.22 2.54 6.58
C PHE A 201 -2.93 3.12 5.19
N VAL A 202 -1.73 3.69 5.01
CA VAL A 202 -1.24 4.10 3.69
C VAL A 202 -0.83 2.85 2.92
N THR A 203 -1.64 2.49 1.93
CA THR A 203 -1.54 1.24 1.16
C THR A 203 -0.62 1.39 -0.04
N SER A 204 -0.73 2.52 -0.74
CA SER A 204 0.13 2.89 -1.86
C SER A 204 0.39 4.41 -1.83
N GLN A 205 1.44 4.83 -2.53
CA GLN A 205 1.73 6.24 -2.75
C GLN A 205 2.51 6.42 -4.05
N VAL A 206 2.24 7.51 -4.75
CA VAL A 206 3.06 7.99 -5.86
C VAL A 206 3.39 9.43 -5.57
N LEU A 207 4.65 9.69 -5.23
CA LEU A 207 5.14 11.03 -4.90
C LEU A 207 6.31 11.38 -5.80
N VAL A 208 6.27 12.58 -6.38
CA VAL A 208 7.36 13.16 -7.17
C VAL A 208 7.84 14.40 -6.43
N MET A 209 9.13 14.43 -6.09
CA MET A 209 9.75 15.54 -5.35
C MET A 209 10.81 16.26 -6.20
N GLY A 210 10.76 17.59 -6.23
CA GLY A 210 11.75 18.48 -6.86
C GLY A 210 11.36 19.04 -8.24
N ASP A 211 12.01 20.13 -8.64
CA ASP A 211 11.86 20.79 -9.94
C ASP A 211 12.90 20.24 -10.95
N GLY A 212 12.72 19.00 -11.45
CA GLY A 212 13.68 18.33 -12.36
C GLY A 212 13.41 16.83 -12.57
N GLU A 213 14.44 16.01 -12.89
CA GLU A 213 14.38 14.52 -12.80
C GLU A 213 14.07 14.11 -11.36
N GLY A 214 12.80 14.25 -10.97
CA GLY A 214 12.36 14.17 -9.59
C GLY A 214 12.52 12.77 -9.03
N LEU A 215 12.83 12.70 -7.73
CA LEU A 215 12.83 11.44 -7.01
C LEU A 215 11.40 10.93 -6.91
N GLU A 216 11.12 9.83 -7.62
CA GLU A 216 9.83 9.17 -7.57
C GLU A 216 9.80 8.14 -6.44
N SER A 217 8.92 8.35 -5.47
CA SER A 217 8.63 7.38 -4.41
C SER A 217 7.36 6.61 -4.76
N ARG A 218 7.50 5.31 -5.06
CA ARG A 218 6.38 4.38 -5.23
C ARG A 218 6.34 3.32 -4.14
N ARG A 219 5.14 3.02 -3.65
CA ARG A 219 4.88 1.95 -2.69
C ARG A 219 3.75 1.05 -3.18
#